data_AF-A0A957Z3X8-F1
#
_entry.id   AF-A0A957Z3X8-F1
#
_cell.length_a   1.000
_cell.length_b   1.000
_cell.length_c   1.000
_cell.angle_alpha   90.00
_cell.angle_beta   90.00
_cell.angle_gamma   90.00
#
_symmetry.space_group_name_H-M   'P 1'
#
loop_
_entity.id
_entity.type
_entity.pdbx_description
1 polymer ?
#
loop_
_entity_poly.entity_id
_entity_poly.type
_entity_poly.pdbx_seq_one_letter_code
_entity_poly.pdbx_strand_id
1 'polypeptide(L)' 'INFTEHKSFTIPALDFRGTPTGIDLRKVVETGITPRVNTGIAHKEAGVGQIGAGLVRPPMAIFEAALVAFAETYGS' A
#
# COMPACT_ATOMS: atom_id res chain seq x y z
N ILE A 1 -4.98 -0.05 7.63
CA ILE A 1 -5.14 1.09 6.69
C ILE A 1 -6.00 0.74 5.45
N ASN A 2 -6.68 -0.39 5.46
CA ASN A 2 -7.53 -0.87 4.36
C ASN A 2 -9.01 -0.56 4.62
N PHE A 3 -9.81 -0.59 3.56
CA PHE A 3 -11.26 -0.42 3.60
C PHE A 3 -11.96 -1.69 4.09
N THR A 4 -11.58 -2.86 3.54
CA THR A 4 -12.24 -4.14 3.83
C THR A 4 -11.29 -5.34 3.68
N GLU A 5 -11.82 -6.55 3.77
CA GLU A 5 -11.14 -7.83 3.51
C GLU A 5 -11.74 -8.54 2.28
N HIS A 6 -10.92 -9.24 1.52
CA HIS A 6 -11.36 -9.98 0.33
C HIS A 6 -12.10 -11.27 0.72
N LYS A 7 -13.24 -11.58 0.09
CA LYS A 7 -14.03 -12.79 0.41
C LYS A 7 -13.41 -14.10 -0.06
N SER A 8 -12.77 -14.08 -1.24
CA SER A 8 -12.21 -15.28 -1.88
C SER A 8 -10.72 -15.52 -1.67
N PHE A 9 -9.93 -14.47 -1.41
CA PHE A 9 -8.48 -14.59 -1.18
C PHE A 9 -8.25 -14.46 0.31
N THR A 10 -7.94 -15.58 0.95
CA THR A 10 -7.82 -15.69 2.41
C THR A 10 -6.41 -16.09 2.83
N ILE A 11 -6.06 -15.80 4.08
CA ILE A 11 -4.76 -16.12 4.67
C ILE A 11 -4.97 -17.24 5.69
N PRO A 12 -4.59 -18.51 5.40
CA PRO A 12 -4.89 -19.65 6.28
C PRO A 12 -4.34 -19.50 7.70
N ALA A 13 -3.12 -18.97 7.83
CA ALA A 13 -2.48 -18.75 9.13
C ALA A 13 -3.14 -17.66 9.99
N LEU A 14 -4.10 -16.90 9.43
CA LEU A 14 -4.87 -15.87 10.13
C LEU A 14 -6.36 -16.27 10.17
N ASP A 15 -6.64 -17.52 10.50
CA ASP A 15 -8.01 -18.09 10.58
C ASP A 15 -8.82 -17.90 9.30
N PHE A 16 -8.15 -18.00 8.15
CA PHE A 16 -8.75 -17.75 6.83
C PHE A 16 -9.41 -16.37 6.69
N ARG A 17 -8.96 -15.36 7.45
CA ARG A 17 -9.33 -13.96 7.21
C ARG A 17 -9.01 -13.55 5.78
N GLY A 18 -9.82 -12.66 5.24
CA GLY A 18 -9.63 -12.15 3.88
C GLY A 18 -8.39 -11.25 3.79
N THR A 19 -7.76 -11.21 2.63
CA THR A 19 -6.62 -10.29 2.41
C THR A 19 -7.08 -8.83 2.54
N PRO A 20 -6.28 -7.96 3.18
CA PRO A 20 -6.64 -6.56 3.33
C PRO A 20 -6.77 -5.89 1.96
N THR A 21 -7.94 -5.35 1.66
CA THR A 21 -8.33 -4.86 0.33
C THR A 21 -8.75 -3.39 0.35
N GLY A 22 -8.27 -2.65 -0.65
CA GLY A 22 -8.52 -1.21 -0.82
C GLY A 22 -7.75 -0.38 0.20
N ILE A 23 -6.60 0.18 -0.18
CA ILE A 23 -5.87 1.13 0.68
C ILE A 23 -6.73 2.39 0.79
N ASP A 24 -7.14 2.75 2.01
CA ASP A 24 -7.96 3.94 2.27
C ASP A 24 -7.04 5.13 2.57
N LEU A 25 -6.97 6.07 1.63
CA LEU A 25 -6.11 7.25 1.73
C LEU A 25 -6.38 8.09 2.98
N ARG A 26 -7.64 8.13 3.46
CA ARG A 26 -8.01 8.92 4.65
C ARG A 26 -7.39 8.28 5.88
N LYS A 27 -7.52 6.95 6.01
CA LYS A 27 -6.91 6.18 7.11
C LYS A 27 -5.38 6.27 7.06
N VAL A 28 -4.77 6.27 5.87
CA VAL A 28 -3.30 6.41 5.74
C VAL A 28 -2.84 7.74 6.31
N VAL A 29 -3.46 8.85 5.91
CA VAL A 29 -3.11 10.20 6.37
C VAL A 29 -3.42 10.37 7.85
N GLU A 30 -4.62 9.96 8.30
CA GLU A 30 -5.06 10.06 9.69
C GLU A 30 -4.14 9.30 10.66
N THR A 31 -3.72 8.08 10.29
CA THR A 31 -2.91 7.23 11.18
C THR A 31 -1.41 7.47 11.06
N GLY A 32 -0.95 8.17 10.03
CA GLY A 32 0.47 8.31 9.71
C GLY A 32 1.14 7.01 9.20
N ILE A 33 0.37 5.96 8.91
CA ILE A 33 0.90 4.64 8.52
C ILE A 33 0.78 4.45 7.00
N THR A 34 1.91 4.45 6.30
CA THR A 34 1.95 4.11 4.87
C THR A 34 2.03 2.59 4.61
N PRO A 35 1.58 2.11 3.44
CA PRO A 35 1.64 0.70 3.07
C PRO A 35 3.06 0.13 3.10
N ARG A 36 3.16 -1.14 3.49
CA ARG A 36 4.39 -1.92 3.44
C ARG A 36 4.39 -2.76 2.16
N VAL A 37 5.43 -2.60 1.33
CA VAL A 37 5.58 -3.32 0.06
C VAL A 37 6.85 -4.15 0.10
N ASN A 38 6.73 -5.46 -0.04
CA ASN A 38 7.87 -6.34 -0.28
C ASN A 38 8.19 -6.32 -1.77
N THR A 39 9.43 -6.01 -2.13
CA THR A 39 9.88 -5.92 -3.52
C THR A 39 11.27 -6.55 -3.69
N GLY A 40 11.57 -6.99 -4.91
CA GLY A 40 12.94 -7.24 -5.33
C GLY A 40 13.74 -5.94 -5.36
N ILE A 41 15.03 -6.02 -5.07
CA ILE A 41 15.99 -4.94 -5.24
C ILE A 41 16.71 -5.20 -6.57
N ALA A 42 16.43 -4.37 -7.57
CA ALA A 42 17.12 -4.43 -8.85
C ALA A 42 18.47 -3.72 -8.76
N HIS A 43 19.47 -4.23 -9.47
CA HIS A 43 20.73 -3.54 -9.64
C HIS A 43 20.54 -2.26 -10.45
N LYS A 44 21.33 -1.22 -10.15
CA LYS A 44 21.25 0.08 -10.84
C LYS A 44 21.64 0.01 -12.32
N GLU A 45 22.59 -0.85 -12.67
CA GLU A 45 23.07 -1.01 -14.04
C GLU A 45 22.15 -1.96 -14.82
N ALA A 46 21.78 -1.56 -16.03
CA ALA A 46 20.90 -2.34 -16.89
C ALA A 46 21.50 -3.70 -17.23
N GLY A 47 20.65 -4.73 -17.27
CA GLY A 47 21.04 -6.10 -17.65
C GLY A 47 21.61 -6.97 -16.52
N VAL A 48 21.91 -6.42 -15.33
CA VAL A 48 22.39 -7.22 -14.19
C VAL A 48 21.23 -7.96 -13.49
N GLY A 49 20.06 -7.33 -13.40
CA GLY A 49 18.86 -7.94 -12.81
C GLY A 49 18.74 -7.76 -11.30
N GLN A 50 18.02 -8.68 -10.64
CA GLN A 50 17.72 -8.60 -9.21
C GLN A 50 18.93 -9.03 -8.36
N ILE A 51 19.26 -8.22 -7.34
CA ILE A 51 20.42 -8.43 -6.44
C ILE A 51 20.01 -8.63 -4.98
N GLY A 52 18.71 -8.59 -4.68
CA GLY A 52 18.18 -8.81 -3.34
C GLY A 52 16.67 -8.64 -3.28
N ALA A 53 16.15 -8.59 -2.06
CA ALA A 53 14.76 -8.27 -1.78
C ALA A 53 14.69 -7.48 -0.47
N GLY A 54 13.65 -6.67 -0.34
CA GLY A 54 13.50 -5.82 0.83
C GLY A 54 12.09 -5.27 0.96
N LEU A 55 11.89 -4.60 2.08
CA LEU A 55 10.66 -3.92 2.38
C LEU A 55 10.82 -2.42 2.13
N VAL A 56 9.86 -1.84 1.42
CA VAL A 56 9.80 -0.41 1.17
C VAL A 56 8.46 0.17 1.63
N ARG A 57 8.44 1.49 1.79
CA ARG A 57 7.25 2.28 2.06
C ARG A 57 7.12 3.38 1.01
N PRO A 58 5.94 3.58 0.40
CA PRO A 58 5.69 4.77 -0.39
C PRO A 58 5.76 6.03 0.50
N PRO A 59 6.22 7.18 -0.02
CA PRO A 59 6.28 8.43 0.73
C PRO A 59 4.89 8.89 1.20
N MET A 60 4.77 9.50 2.39
CA MET A 60 3.47 10.01 2.88
C MET A 60 2.89 11.08 1.96
N ALA A 61 3.75 11.95 1.40
CA ALA A 61 3.35 13.09 0.57
C ALA A 61 2.43 12.71 -0.60
N ILE A 62 2.56 11.52 -1.17
CA ILE A 62 1.69 11.08 -2.28
C ILE A 62 0.25 10.85 -1.82
N PHE A 63 0.05 10.41 -0.57
CA PHE A 63 -1.27 10.17 0.01
C PHE A 63 -1.93 11.47 0.45
N GLU A 64 -1.15 12.41 1.01
CA GLU A 64 -1.62 13.76 1.32
C GLU A 64 -2.10 14.48 0.06
N ALA A 65 -1.30 14.45 -1.01
CA ALA A 65 -1.68 15.02 -2.30
C ALA A 65 -2.95 14.36 -2.88
N ALA A 66 -3.05 13.02 -2.79
CA ALA A 66 -4.24 12.30 -3.24
C ALA A 66 -5.49 12.63 -2.41
N LEU A 67 -5.35 12.86 -1.11
CA LEU A 67 -6.46 13.28 -0.24
C LEU A 67 -6.97 14.67 -0.61
N VAL A 68 -6.07 15.62 -0.90
CA VAL A 68 -6.45 16.96 -1.36
C VAL A 68 -7.22 16.86 -2.69
N ALA A 69 -6.68 16.15 -3.69
CA ALA A 69 -7.35 15.98 -4.98
C ALA A 69 -8.72 15.26 -4.85
N PHE A 70 -8.81 14.28 -3.95
CA PHE A 70 -10.08 13.61 -3.65
C PHE A 70 -11.10 14.58 -3.05
N ALA A 71 -10.70 15.44 -2.11
CA ALA A 71 -11.56 16.44 -1.50
C ALA A 71 -12.00 17.52 -2.51
N GLU A 72 -11.14 17.94 -3.43
CA GLU A 72 -11.51 18.88 -4.50
C GLU A 72 -12.58 18.30 -5.43
N THR A 73 -12.54 16.99 -5.67
CA THR A 73 -13.47 16.32 -6.58
C THR A 73 -14.80 15.93 -5.90
N TYR A 74 -14.74 15.50 -4.63
CA TYR A 74 -15.87 14.86 -3.94
C TYR A 74 -16.23 15.48 -2.59
N GLY A 75 -15.46 16.46 -2.10
CA GLY A 75 -15.71 17.19 -0.86
C GLY A 75 -16.75 18.28 -1.07
N SER A 76 -18.01 17.86 -1.25
CA SER A 76 -19.19 18.72 -1.20
C SER A 76 -19.65 18.92 0.24
#